data_AF-A0A753AG24-F1
#
_entry.id   AF-A0A753AG24-F1
#
_cell.length_a   1.000
_cell.length_b   1.000
_cell.length_c   1.000
_cell.angle_alpha   90.00
_cell.angle_beta   90.00
_cell.angle_gamma   90.00
#
_symmetry.space_group_name_H-M   'P 1'
#
loop_
_entity.id
_entity.type
_entity.pdbx_description
1 polymer ?
#
loop_
_entity_poly.entity_id
_entity_poly.type
_entity_poly.pdbx_seq_one_letter_code
_entity_poly.pdbx_strand_id
1 'polypeptide(L)'
;MLPCPFCGSPAEHYPDGDTEGYIIMCGNKNGDCNLQAFGFTTPEEAEKAWNTRAALLQGGQPVSNRDELSSPVIPDGYALVPIVPTEDMVINGFESEPDPHFSDEKVWAEYEALSGCRRAELCWAAMIKAAPKQEGNNG
;
A
#
# COMPACT_ATOMS: atom_id res chain seq x y z
N MET A 1 -2.50 26.67 12.22
CA MET A 1 -2.10 25.29 11.83
C MET A 1 -3.33 24.41 11.61
N LEU A 2 -3.25 23.44 10.70
CA LEU A 2 -4.28 22.41 10.53
C LEU A 2 -4.42 21.56 11.82
N PRO A 3 -5.59 20.98 12.11
CA PRO A 3 -5.76 20.09 13.26
C PRO A 3 -4.90 18.83 13.14
N CYS A 4 -4.76 18.09 14.24
CA CYS A 4 -4.09 16.79 14.27
C CYS A 4 -4.76 15.82 13.27
N PRO A 5 -3.99 15.15 12.39
CA PRO A 5 -4.54 14.24 11.39
C PRO A 5 -5.10 12.95 11.98
N PHE A 6 -4.77 12.61 13.25
CA PHE A 6 -5.23 11.39 13.89
C PHE A 6 -6.48 11.57 14.75
N CYS A 7 -6.58 12.66 15.52
CA CYS A 7 -7.67 12.86 16.48
C CYS A 7 -8.46 14.16 16.29
N GLY A 8 -8.08 15.00 15.32
CA GLY A 8 -8.76 16.28 15.05
C GLY A 8 -8.54 17.39 16.09
N SER A 9 -7.82 17.12 17.19
CA SER A 9 -7.50 18.12 18.20
C SER A 9 -6.64 19.26 17.64
N PRO A 10 -6.65 20.47 18.23
CA PRO A 10 -5.80 21.57 17.83
C PRO A 10 -4.32 21.19 17.84
N ALA A 11 -3.53 21.83 16.97
CA ALA A 11 -2.07 21.74 17.00
C ALA A 11 -1.51 22.92 17.80
N GLU A 12 -0.54 22.66 18.66
CA GLU A 12 0.08 23.65 19.56
C GLU A 12 1.59 23.68 19.32
N HIS A 13 2.20 24.86 19.38
CA HIS A 13 3.65 24.99 19.46
C HIS A 13 4.11 24.56 20.85
N TYR A 14 5.18 23.77 20.91
CA TYR A 14 5.85 23.52 22.18
C TYR A 14 6.49 24.84 22.67
N PRO A 15 6.39 25.16 23.98
CA PRO A 15 7.08 26.31 24.56
C PRO A 15 8.60 26.22 24.33
N ASP A 16 9.30 27.35 24.25
CA ASP A 16 10.77 27.38 24.21
C ASP A 16 11.44 26.81 22.94
N GLY A 17 10.79 27.00 21.79
CA GLY A 17 11.34 26.58 20.49
C GLY A 17 12.72 27.15 20.13
N ASP A 18 13.10 28.29 20.71
CA ASP A 18 14.43 28.89 20.56
C ASP A 18 15.54 28.10 21.29
N THR A 19 15.17 27.22 22.23
CA THR A 19 16.10 26.42 23.05
C THR A 19 16.06 24.93 22.66
N GLU A 20 14.87 24.37 22.45
CA GLU A 20 14.68 22.93 22.19
C GLU A 20 14.37 22.61 20.72
N GLY A 21 14.33 23.63 19.86
CA GLY A 21 13.87 23.52 18.47
C GLY A 21 12.36 23.70 18.36
N TYR A 22 11.88 24.10 17.19
CA TYR A 22 10.46 24.39 17.00
C TYR A 22 9.68 23.10 16.80
N ILE A 23 8.96 22.69 17.84
CA ILE A 23 8.17 21.44 17.87
C ILE A 23 6.69 21.79 17.79
N ILE A 24 5.92 21.06 16.99
CA ILE A 24 4.46 21.13 16.99
C ILE A 24 3.90 19.84 17.56
N MET A 25 2.98 19.97 18.51
CA MET A 25 2.35 18.84 19.19
C MET A 25 0.84 18.81 18.97
N CYS A 26 0.27 17.62 19.06
CA CYS A 26 -1.16 17.48 19.26
C CYS A 26 -1.57 18.05 20.63
N GLY A 27 -2.51 19.00 20.63
CA GLY A 27 -3.05 19.60 21.85
C GLY A 27 -4.07 18.73 22.60
N ASN A 28 -4.16 17.44 22.27
CA ASN A 28 -5.09 16.53 22.95
C ASN A 28 -4.64 16.30 24.40
N LYS A 29 -5.44 16.80 25.35
CA LYS A 29 -5.14 16.71 26.79
C LYS A 29 -5.54 15.37 27.42
N ASN A 30 -6.23 14.49 26.68
CA ASN A 30 -6.65 13.18 27.17
C ASN A 30 -5.53 12.11 27.07
N GLY A 31 -4.43 12.40 26.38
CA GLY A 31 -3.24 11.53 26.29
C GLY A 31 -3.37 10.33 25.35
N ASP A 32 -4.50 10.17 24.68
CA ASP A 32 -4.78 9.13 23.67
C ASP A 32 -4.23 9.49 22.27
N CYS A 33 -3.64 10.68 22.11
CA CYS A 33 -2.94 11.07 20.89
C CYS A 33 -1.71 11.93 21.23
N ASN A 34 -0.52 11.41 20.98
CA ASN A 34 0.77 12.06 21.26
C ASN A 34 1.57 12.35 19.99
N LEU A 35 0.90 12.73 18.89
CA LEU A 35 1.62 13.12 17.68
C LEU A 35 2.46 14.37 17.94
N GLN A 36 3.73 14.31 17.57
CA GLN A 36 4.67 15.44 17.62
C GLN A 36 5.42 15.53 16.29
N ALA A 37 5.74 16.75 15.89
CA ALA A 37 6.59 17.08 14.76
C ALA A 37 7.77 17.91 15.31
N PHE A 38 8.98 17.36 15.26
CA PHE A 38 10.19 17.95 15.83
C PHE A 38 11.33 18.00 14.80
N GLY A 39 12.43 18.68 15.15
CA GLY A 39 13.62 18.75 14.28
C GLY A 39 13.69 19.98 13.38
N PHE A 40 12.89 21.01 13.66
CA PHE A 40 12.85 22.24 12.87
C PHE A 40 13.60 23.38 13.54
N THR A 41 14.23 24.22 12.73
CA THR A 41 15.04 25.36 13.20
C THR A 41 14.30 26.68 13.15
N THR A 42 13.08 26.70 12.60
CA THR A 42 12.20 27.87 12.57
C THR A 42 10.74 27.45 12.79
N PRO A 43 9.87 28.34 13.30
CA PRO A 43 8.46 28.02 13.51
C PRO A 43 7.72 27.86 12.17
N GLU A 44 8.11 28.61 11.14
CA GLU A 44 7.52 28.52 9.80
C GLU A 44 7.79 27.15 9.16
N GLU A 45 9.01 26.63 9.31
CA GLU A 45 9.38 25.30 8.82
C GLU A 45 8.56 24.20 9.51
N ALA A 46 8.43 24.27 10.83
CA ALA A 46 7.59 23.37 11.60
C ALA A 46 6.13 23.43 11.14
N GLU A 47 5.56 24.63 11.04
CA GLU A 47 4.16 24.81 10.62
C GLU A 47 3.90 24.29 9.22
N LYS A 48 4.82 24.57 8.30
CA LYS A 48 4.76 24.06 6.93
C LYS A 48 4.81 22.53 6.92
N ALA A 49 5.75 21.92 7.64
CA ALA A 49 5.88 20.47 7.71
C ALA A 49 4.66 19.79 8.35
N TRP A 50 4.05 20.42 9.36
CA TRP A 50 2.81 19.95 9.98
C TRP A 50 1.61 20.03 9.02
N ASN A 51 1.46 21.16 8.32
CA ASN A 51 0.34 21.40 7.43
C ASN A 51 0.43 20.56 6.14
N THR A 52 1.63 20.28 5.65
CA THR A 52 1.86 19.37 4.50
C THR A 52 1.91 17.90 4.91
N ARG A 53 1.90 17.59 6.21
CA ARG A 53 2.09 16.24 6.77
C ARG A 53 3.46 15.63 6.47
N ALA A 54 4.43 16.42 6.04
CA ALA A 54 5.80 15.97 5.81
C ALA A 54 6.47 15.46 7.11
N ALA A 55 6.09 16.01 8.27
CA ALA A 55 6.63 15.56 9.56
C ALA A 55 6.23 14.12 9.93
N LEU A 56 5.11 13.60 9.42
CA LEU A 56 4.72 12.19 9.64
C LEU A 56 5.69 11.21 8.99
N LEU A 57 6.40 11.65 7.95
CA LEU A 57 7.42 10.85 7.26
C LEU A 57 8.73 10.79 8.06
N GLN A 58 8.97 11.75 8.95
CA GLN A 58 10.20 11.85 9.75
C GLN A 58 10.12 11.05 11.06
N GLY A 59 8.91 10.67 11.50
CA GLY A 59 8.70 9.80 12.66
C GLY A 59 8.88 8.30 12.39
N GLY A 60 9.18 7.91 11.14
CA GLY A 60 9.69 6.57 10.87
C GLY A 60 11.12 6.47 11.40
N GLN A 61 11.37 5.58 12.35
CA GLN A 61 12.73 5.27 12.79
C GLN A 61 13.61 5.04 11.55
N PRO A 62 14.83 5.61 11.48
CA PRO A 62 15.78 5.21 10.45
C PRO A 62 16.11 3.75 10.71
N VAL A 63 15.53 2.84 9.92
CA VAL A 63 15.91 1.42 9.94
C VAL A 63 17.38 1.35 9.54
N SER A 64 18.24 0.95 10.48
CA SER A 64 19.70 0.95 10.26
C SER A 64 20.13 -0.09 9.23
N ASN A 65 19.24 -1.04 8.93
CA ASN A 65 19.44 -2.08 7.93
C ASN A 65 18.19 -2.23 7.09
N ARG A 66 18.39 -2.44 5.78
CA ARG A 66 17.33 -2.64 4.78
C ARG A 66 16.44 -3.87 5.08
N ASP A 67 16.89 -4.75 5.96
CA ASP A 67 16.21 -5.97 6.40
C ASP A 67 15.09 -5.73 7.43
N GLU A 68 15.02 -4.55 8.06
CA GLU A 68 13.92 -4.19 8.99
C GLU A 68 12.72 -3.55 8.29
N LEU A 69 12.76 -3.36 6.98
CA LEU A 69 11.55 -3.04 6.21
C LEU A 69 10.75 -4.33 6.07
N SER A 70 9.98 -4.67 7.11
CA SER A 70 9.02 -5.78 7.05
C SER A 70 8.20 -5.61 5.77
N SER A 71 8.39 -6.51 4.80
CA SER A 71 7.57 -6.48 3.59
C SER A 71 6.11 -6.48 4.02
N PRO A 72 5.27 -5.60 3.45
CA PRO A 72 3.89 -5.48 3.87
C PRO A 72 3.22 -6.84 3.86
N VAL A 73 2.65 -7.22 5.01
CA VAL A 73 1.93 -8.49 5.15
C VAL A 73 0.78 -8.49 4.16
N ILE A 74 0.76 -9.46 3.26
CA ILE A 74 -0.32 -9.64 2.29
C ILE A 74 -1.48 -10.29 3.06
N PRO A 75 -2.67 -9.67 3.13
CA PRO A 75 -3.81 -10.26 3.83
C PRO A 75 -4.26 -11.57 3.19
N ASP A 76 -4.91 -12.43 3.97
CA ASP A 76 -5.51 -13.67 3.47
C ASP A 76 -6.48 -13.38 2.31
N GLY A 77 -6.37 -14.15 1.23
CA GLY A 77 -7.17 -13.96 0.02
C GLY A 77 -6.61 -12.93 -0.97
N TYR A 78 -5.49 -12.28 -0.67
CA TYR A 78 -4.79 -11.38 -1.60
C TYR A 78 -3.55 -12.06 -2.20
N ALA A 79 -3.21 -11.69 -3.43
CA ALA A 79 -2.00 -12.13 -4.12
C ALA A 79 -1.22 -10.90 -4.62
N LEU A 80 0.12 -10.93 -4.50
CA LEU A 80 0.97 -9.95 -5.16
C LEU A 80 1.12 -10.33 -6.63
N VAL A 81 0.78 -9.38 -7.51
CA VAL A 81 0.95 -9.51 -8.95
C VAL A 81 1.65 -8.27 -9.50
N PRO A 82 2.48 -8.43 -10.55
CA PRO A 82 3.08 -7.29 -11.24
C PRO A 82 2.02 -6.30 -11.74
N ILE A 83 2.31 -5.00 -11.62
CA ILE A 83 1.43 -3.95 -12.15
C ILE A 83 1.30 -4.06 -13.68
N VAL A 84 2.39 -4.43 -14.35
CA VAL A 84 2.40 -4.76 -15.78
C VAL A 84 2.48 -6.29 -15.90
N PRO A 85 1.48 -6.96 -16.49
CA PRO A 85 1.49 -8.41 -16.60
C PRO A 85 2.68 -8.88 -17.42
N THR A 86 3.24 -10.02 -17.04
CA THR A 86 4.27 -10.68 -17.85
C THR A 86 3.64 -11.31 -19.10
N GLU A 87 4.47 -11.63 -20.09
CA GLU A 87 4.01 -12.34 -21.29
C GLU A 87 3.30 -13.65 -20.94
N ASP A 88 3.85 -14.43 -20.01
CA ASP A 88 3.25 -15.69 -19.56
C ASP A 88 1.86 -15.48 -18.92
N MET A 89 1.68 -14.42 -18.14
CA MET A 89 0.36 -14.06 -17.61
C MET A 89 -0.62 -13.73 -18.74
N VAL A 90 -0.20 -12.96 -19.75
CA VAL A 90 -1.05 -12.59 -20.88
C VAL A 90 -1.45 -13.80 -21.70
N ILE A 91 -0.50 -14.68 -22.02
CA ILE A 91 -0.74 -15.92 -22.78
C ILE A 91 -1.73 -16.81 -22.02
N ASN A 92 -1.48 -17.11 -20.75
CA ASN A 92 -2.37 -17.96 -19.96
C ASN A 92 -3.76 -17.32 -19.74
N GLY A 93 -3.83 -15.99 -19.65
CA GLY A 93 -5.11 -15.28 -19.59
C GLY A 93 -5.91 -15.42 -20.89
N PHE A 94 -5.25 -15.34 -22.04
CA PHE A 94 -5.90 -15.49 -23.35
C PHE A 94 -6.27 -16.95 -23.65
N GLU A 95 -5.37 -17.89 -23.36
CA GLU A 95 -5.57 -19.33 -23.50
C GLU A 95 -6.46 -19.93 -22.41
N SER A 96 -7.06 -19.11 -21.55
CA SER A 96 -8.13 -19.55 -20.64
C SER A 96 -9.44 -19.86 -21.38
N GLU A 97 -9.58 -19.37 -22.62
CA GLU A 97 -10.64 -19.79 -23.53
C GLU A 97 -10.28 -21.12 -24.22
N PRO A 98 -11.25 -22.02 -24.46
CA PRO A 98 -11.00 -23.21 -25.28
C PRO A 98 -10.47 -22.83 -26.66
N ASP A 99 -9.52 -23.60 -27.18
CA ASP A 99 -9.04 -23.41 -28.54
C ASP A 99 -10.04 -24.03 -29.56
N PRO A 100 -10.44 -23.31 -30.64
CA PRO A 100 -11.42 -23.81 -31.61
C PRO A 100 -10.98 -25.05 -32.40
N HIS A 101 -9.67 -25.27 -32.52
CA HIS A 101 -9.09 -26.37 -33.27
C HIS A 101 -8.77 -27.59 -32.41
N PHE A 102 -8.49 -27.38 -31.11
CA PHE A 102 -8.05 -28.45 -30.20
C PHE A 102 -9.06 -28.85 -29.13
N SER A 103 -10.20 -28.16 -29.01
CA SER A 103 -11.23 -28.45 -28.00
C SER A 103 -12.47 -29.12 -28.61
N ASP A 104 -13.00 -30.13 -27.93
CA ASP A 104 -14.24 -30.80 -28.33
C ASP A 104 -15.48 -29.89 -28.21
N GLU A 105 -16.52 -30.16 -29.00
CA GLU A 105 -17.78 -29.40 -29.01
C GLU A 105 -18.43 -29.27 -27.63
N LYS A 106 -18.29 -30.29 -26.78
CA LYS A 106 -18.81 -30.27 -25.41
C LYS A 106 -18.12 -29.20 -24.54
N VAL A 107 -16.80 -29.03 -24.69
CA VAL A 107 -16.02 -28.04 -23.94
C VAL A 107 -16.42 -26.62 -24.37
N TRP A 108 -16.64 -26.43 -25.66
CA TRP A 108 -17.16 -25.18 -26.21
C TRP A 108 -18.57 -24.85 -25.71
N ALA A 109 -19.49 -25.81 -25.73
CA ALA A 109 -20.85 -25.62 -25.23
C ALA A 109 -20.88 -25.24 -23.73
N GLU A 110 -20.03 -25.87 -22.93
CA GLU A 110 -19.88 -25.54 -21.50
C GLU A 110 -19.31 -24.13 -21.32
N TYR A 111 -18.32 -23.73 -22.12
CA TYR A 111 -17.73 -22.39 -22.07
C TYR A 111 -18.68 -21.29 -22.54
N GLU A 112 -19.44 -21.50 -23.61
CA GLU A 112 -20.43 -20.54 -24.12
C GLU A 112 -21.63 -20.36 -23.18
N ALA A 113 -21.96 -21.40 -22.41
CA ALA A 113 -22.97 -21.31 -21.37
C ALA A 113 -22.52 -20.43 -20.19
N LEU A 114 -21.22 -20.15 -20.04
CA LEU A 114 -20.73 -19.21 -19.04
C LEU A 114 -21.09 -17.78 -19.42
N SER A 115 -21.61 -17.03 -18.45
CA SER A 115 -21.79 -15.59 -18.61
C SER A 115 -20.44 -14.90 -18.87
N GLY A 116 -20.45 -13.76 -19.57
CA GLY A 116 -19.22 -13.02 -19.86
C GLY A 116 -18.39 -12.70 -18.61
N CYS A 117 -19.04 -12.43 -17.47
CA CYS A 117 -18.37 -12.26 -16.19
C CYS A 117 -17.64 -13.53 -15.73
N ARG A 118 -18.28 -14.70 -15.86
CA ARG A 118 -17.64 -15.98 -15.51
C ARG A 118 -16.44 -16.29 -16.40
N ARG A 119 -16.48 -15.92 -17.68
CA ARG A 119 -15.33 -16.04 -18.58
C ARG A 119 -14.17 -15.11 -18.19
N ALA A 120 -14.48 -13.87 -17.82
CA ALA A 120 -13.48 -12.94 -17.29
C ALA A 120 -12.84 -13.43 -15.97
N GLU A 121 -13.63 -14.08 -15.10
CA GLU A 121 -13.12 -14.72 -13.87
C GLU A 121 -12.11 -15.84 -14.18
N LEU A 122 -12.33 -16.64 -15.23
CA LEU A 122 -11.39 -17.68 -15.67
C LEU A 122 -10.07 -17.10 -16.17
N CYS A 123 -10.14 -16.08 -17.04
CA CYS A 123 -8.98 -15.34 -17.52
C CYS A 123 -8.16 -14.78 -16.36
N TRP A 124 -8.82 -14.09 -15.42
CA TRP A 124 -8.17 -13.54 -14.23
C TRP A 124 -7.51 -14.63 -13.37
N ALA A 125 -8.21 -15.75 -13.11
CA ALA A 125 -7.67 -16.85 -12.32
C ALA A 125 -6.41 -17.46 -12.98
N ALA A 126 -6.40 -17.61 -14.31
CA ALA A 126 -5.24 -18.08 -15.05
C ALA A 126 -4.06 -17.10 -14.95
N MET A 127 -4.31 -15.79 -15.07
CA MET A 127 -3.28 -14.75 -14.88
C MET A 127 -2.68 -14.77 -13.48
N ILE A 128 -3.50 -14.88 -12.42
CA ILE A 128 -3.02 -14.97 -11.03
C ILE A 128 -2.16 -16.23 -10.84
N LYS A 129 -2.54 -17.35 -11.44
CA LYS A 129 -1.80 -18.61 -11.34
C LYS A 129 -0.43 -18.55 -12.04
N ALA A 130 -0.34 -17.83 -13.16
CA ALA A 130 0.90 -17.62 -13.92
C ALA A 130 1.77 -16.48 -13.35
N ALA A 131 1.26 -15.71 -12.39
CA ALA A 131 2.01 -14.62 -11.80
C ALA A 131 3.32 -15.11 -11.16
N PRO A 132 4.46 -14.39 -11.34
CA PRO A 132 5.72 -14.76 -10.72
C PRO A 132 5.59 -14.89 -9.21
N LYS A 133 6.03 -16.03 -8.67
CA LYS A 133 6.09 -16.22 -7.21
C LYS A 133 7.27 -15.45 -6.66
N GLN A 134 7.11 -14.85 -5.49
CA GLN A 134 8.24 -14.28 -4.78
C GLN A 134 9.26 -15.39 -4.50
N GLU A 135 10.53 -15.16 -4.82
CA GLU A 135 11.60 -16.01 -4.32
C GLU A 135 11.57 -15.90 -2.80
N GLY A 136 11.19 -16.98 -2.13
CA GLY A 136 11.25 -17.01 -0.67
C GLY A 136 12.71 -16.82 -0.26
N ASN A 137 13.00 -15.73 0.46
CA ASN A 137 14.23 -15.64 1.24
C ASN A 137 14.14 -16.72 2.33
N ASN A 138 14.55 -17.94 1.98
CA ASN A 138 14.81 -19.01 2.94
C ASN A 138 16.12 -18.65 3.65
N GLY A 139 15.99 -17.86 4.73
CA GLY A 139 16.97 -17.77 5.80
C GLY A 139 16.78 -18.89 6.81
#